data_AF-A0A5E4CQR7-F1
#
_entry.id   AF-A0A5E4CQR7-F1
#
_cell.length_a   1.000
_cell.length_b   1.000
_cell.length_c   1.000
_cell.angle_alpha   90.00
_cell.angle_beta   90.00
_cell.angle_gamma   90.00
#
_symmetry.space_group_name_H-M   'P 1'
#
loop_
_entity.id
_entity.type
_entity.pdbx_description
1 polymer ?
#
loop_
_entity_poly.entity_id
_entity_poly.type
_entity_poly.pdbx_seq_one_letter_code
_entity_poly.pdbx_strand_id
1 'polypeptide(L)'
;MKRDVARPSVSIFPPSSEQLQSGGATVVCFVNDFYPRDINVKWKVDNAYYNSNIQNSFTEQNSKDSTYSLSSTLSLTSSEYNNHKSYTCEVSHSSLSSPITKTVKRNEC
;
A
#
# COMPACT_ATOMS: atom_id res chain seq x y z
N MET A 1 -12.95 -29.41 -1.99
CA MET A 1 -11.64 -28.77 -1.77
C MET A 1 -11.86 -27.32 -1.41
N LYS A 2 -11.62 -26.92 -0.16
CA LYS A 2 -11.53 -25.49 0.19
C LYS A 2 -10.26 -24.96 -0.48
N ARG A 3 -10.34 -23.87 -1.23
CA ARG A 3 -9.13 -23.20 -1.74
C ARG A 3 -8.34 -22.72 -0.53
N ASP A 4 -7.04 -22.99 -0.50
CA ASP A 4 -6.18 -22.52 0.58
C ASP A 4 -6.09 -20.99 0.52
N VAL A 5 -6.28 -20.35 1.67
CA VAL A 5 -6.25 -18.90 1.82
C VAL A 5 -4.77 -18.48 1.84
N ALA A 6 -4.35 -17.63 0.89
CA ALA A 6 -2.97 -17.18 0.76
C ALA A 6 -2.76 -15.83 1.46
N ARG A 7 -1.69 -15.73 2.24
CA ARG A 7 -1.37 -14.55 3.05
C ARG A 7 -0.61 -13.50 2.23
N PRO A 8 -1.06 -12.22 2.23
CA PRO A 8 -0.38 -11.16 1.49
C PRO A 8 1.01 -10.88 2.04
N SER A 9 1.93 -10.57 1.12
CA SER A 9 3.18 -9.87 1.43
C SER A 9 3.03 -8.39 1.10
N VAL A 10 3.45 -7.50 2.00
CA VAL A 10 3.24 -6.05 1.84
C VAL A 10 4.59 -5.33 1.80
N SER A 11 4.78 -4.51 0.77
CA SER A 11 5.91 -3.60 0.61
C SER A 11 5.40 -2.17 0.44
N ILE A 12 6.12 -1.20 0.98
CA ILE A 12 5.80 0.21 0.85
C ILE A 12 7.03 0.95 0.29
N PHE A 13 6.80 1.86 -0.63
CA PHE A 13 7.84 2.59 -1.35
C PHE A 13 7.63 4.10 -1.20
N PRO A 14 8.65 4.87 -0.78
CA PRO A 14 8.60 6.33 -0.79
C PRO A 14 8.50 6.88 -2.22
N PRO A 15 8.10 8.15 -2.39
CA PRO A 15 8.31 8.88 -3.64
C PRO A 15 9.80 8.92 -4.00
N SER A 16 10.13 8.96 -5.29
CA SER A 16 11.52 9.17 -5.71
C SER A 16 11.93 10.63 -5.54
N SER A 17 13.24 10.88 -5.40
CA SER A 17 13.80 12.22 -5.29
C SER A 17 13.46 13.10 -6.50
N GLU A 18 13.47 12.51 -7.71
CA GLU A 18 13.13 13.19 -8.97
C GLU A 18 11.66 13.60 -8.98
N GLN A 19 10.78 12.73 -8.50
CA GLN A 19 9.35 13.04 -8.41
C GLN A 19 9.12 14.22 -7.47
N LEU A 20 9.78 14.22 -6.31
CA LEU A 20 9.69 15.29 -5.32
C LEU A 20 10.18 16.63 -5.88
N GLN A 21 11.28 16.62 -6.64
CA GLN A 21 11.79 17.82 -7.32
C GLN A 21 10.84 18.33 -8.41
N SER A 22 10.04 17.44 -9.01
CA SER A 22 9.02 17.76 -10.01
C SER A 22 7.71 18.30 -9.41
N GLY A 23 7.60 18.41 -8.08
CA GLY A 23 6.43 18.93 -7.37
C GLY A 23 5.36 17.89 -7.01
N GLY A 24 5.56 16.62 -7.36
CA GLY A 24 4.67 15.52 -7.02
C GLY A 24 5.26 14.56 -5.99
N ALA A 25 4.40 13.84 -5.29
CA ALA A 25 4.80 12.79 -4.36
C ALA A 25 3.83 11.62 -4.43
N THR A 26 4.33 10.43 -4.74
CA THR A 26 3.52 9.22 -4.77
C THR A 26 4.10 8.18 -3.85
N VAL A 27 3.33 7.77 -2.83
CA VAL A 27 3.67 6.64 -1.96
C VAL A 27 2.94 5.41 -2.49
N VAL A 28 3.68 4.32 -2.72
CA VAL A 28 3.10 3.08 -3.26
C VAL A 28 3.13 2.00 -2.19
N CYS A 29 1.98 1.37 -1.95
CA CYS A 29 1.86 0.15 -1.16
C CYS A 29 1.51 -1.01 -2.07
N PHE A 30 2.44 -1.95 -2.21
CA PHE A 30 2.27 -3.12 -3.04
C PHE A 30 1.98 -4.34 -2.18
N VAL A 31 0.88 -5.02 -2.50
CA VAL A 31 0.34 -6.17 -1.78
C VAL A 31 0.37 -7.37 -2.73
N ASN A 32 1.18 -8.36 -2.42
CA ASN A 32 1.49 -9.49 -3.29
C ASN A 32 0.85 -10.80 -2.84
N ASP A 33 0.52 -11.62 -3.84
CA ASP A 33 0.31 -13.07 -3.75
C ASP A 33 -0.72 -13.49 -2.70
N PHE A 34 -1.87 -12.82 -2.67
CA PHE A 34 -2.95 -13.09 -1.71
C PHE A 34 -4.17 -13.75 -2.35
N TYR A 35 -4.93 -14.48 -1.53
CA TYR A 35 -6.18 -15.11 -1.93
C TYR A 35 -7.07 -15.35 -0.70
N PRO A 36 -8.38 -15.04 -0.74
CA PRO A 36 -9.19 -14.59 -1.87
C PRO A 36 -8.95 -13.12 -2.27
N ARG A 37 -9.61 -12.66 -3.34
CA ARG A 37 -9.47 -11.28 -3.86
C ARG A 37 -9.91 -10.19 -2.86
N ASP A 38 -10.79 -10.53 -1.94
CA ASP A 38 -11.33 -9.57 -0.96
C ASP A 38 -10.25 -9.12 0.02
N ILE A 39 -9.84 -7.87 -0.10
CA ILE A 39 -8.77 -7.26 0.67
C ILE A 39 -9.09 -5.78 0.90
N ASN A 40 -8.69 -5.25 2.05
CA ASN A 40 -8.89 -3.84 2.38
C ASN A 40 -7.55 -3.17 2.67
N VAL A 41 -7.29 -2.05 1.99
CA VAL A 41 -6.10 -1.22 2.20
C VAL A 41 -6.53 0.15 2.69
N LYS A 42 -5.98 0.58 3.82
CA LYS A 42 -6.17 1.91 4.39
C LYS A 42 -4.83 2.63 4.51
N TRP A 43 -4.87 3.94 4.35
CA TRP A 43 -3.70 4.78 4.56
C TRP A 43 -3.82 5.56 5.87
N LYS A 44 -2.68 5.76 6.52
CA LYS A 44 -2.53 6.72 7.62
C LYS A 44 -1.40 7.68 7.28
N VAL A 45 -1.63 8.96 7.53
CA VAL A 45 -0.64 10.03 7.45
C VAL A 45 -0.46 10.55 8.87
N ASP A 46 0.75 10.46 9.42
CA ASP A 46 1.04 10.78 10.82
C ASP A 46 0.04 10.14 11.82
N ASN A 47 -0.21 8.84 11.63
CA ASN A 47 -1.14 8.00 12.39
C ASN A 47 -2.64 8.36 12.29
N ALA A 48 -3.02 9.39 11.54
CA ALA A 48 -4.42 9.71 11.24
C ALA A 48 -4.86 9.03 9.94
N TYR A 49 -6.06 8.42 9.93
CA TYR A 49 -6.60 7.81 8.72
C TYR A 49 -6.77 8.84 7.60
N TYR A 50 -6.33 8.48 6.41
CA TYR A 50 -6.37 9.30 5.22
C TYR A 50 -7.11 8.57 4.11
N ASN A 51 -8.04 9.25 3.44
CA ASN A 51 -8.96 8.65 2.46
C ASN A 51 -9.03 9.43 1.14
N SER A 52 -8.22 10.47 0.95
CA SER A 52 -8.20 11.29 -0.26
C SER A 52 -7.10 10.83 -1.22
N ASN A 53 -7.27 11.02 -2.53
CA ASN A 53 -6.24 10.77 -3.55
C ASN A 53 -5.59 9.36 -3.49
N ILE A 54 -6.36 8.36 -3.09
CA ILE A 54 -5.94 6.96 -3.06
C ILE A 54 -6.50 6.24 -4.28
N GLN A 55 -5.64 5.56 -5.02
CA GLN A 55 -6.01 4.73 -6.14
C GLN A 55 -5.56 3.28 -5.90
N ASN A 56 -6.51 2.35 -5.98
CA ASN A 56 -6.23 0.92 -5.86
C ASN A 56 -6.35 0.28 -7.24
N SER A 57 -5.34 -0.49 -7.64
CA SER A 57 -5.31 -1.25 -8.89
C SER A 57 -4.97 -2.70 -8.60
N PHE A 58 -5.81 -3.62 -9.08
CA PHE A 58 -5.57 -5.06 -8.98
C PHE A 58 -4.89 -5.56 -10.24
N THR A 59 -3.98 -6.52 -10.10
CA THR A 59 -3.51 -7.30 -11.23
C THR A 59 -4.58 -8.31 -11.66
N GLU A 60 -4.41 -8.87 -12.86
CA GLU A 60 -5.07 -10.13 -13.19
C GLU A 60 -4.61 -11.23 -12.22
N GLN A 61 -5.44 -12.27 -12.08
CA GLN A 61 -5.11 -13.41 -11.25
C GLN A 61 -3.89 -14.12 -11.86
N ASN A 62 -2.88 -14.40 -11.05
CA ASN A 62 -1.70 -15.10 -11.49
C ASN A 62 -2.08 -16.55 -11.86
N SER A 63 -1.78 -16.96 -13.09
CA SER A 63 -2.17 -18.25 -13.64
C SER A 63 -1.42 -19.44 -13.03
N LYS A 64 -0.28 -19.22 -12.38
CA LYS A 64 0.56 -20.28 -11.80
C LYS A 64 0.13 -20.65 -10.39
N ASP A 65 -0.15 -19.66 -9.55
CA ASP A 65 -0.47 -19.83 -8.13
C ASP A 65 -1.91 -19.43 -7.77
N SER A 66 -2.67 -18.92 -8.74
CA SER A 66 -4.07 -18.48 -8.56
C SER A 66 -4.23 -17.37 -7.51
N THR A 67 -3.19 -16.58 -7.25
CA THR A 67 -3.24 -15.45 -6.33
C THR A 67 -3.54 -14.13 -7.04
N TYR A 68 -3.87 -13.10 -6.24
CA TYR A 68 -4.04 -11.72 -6.69
C TYR A 68 -2.93 -10.85 -6.10
N SER A 69 -2.62 -9.77 -6.80
CA SER A 69 -1.80 -8.67 -6.29
C SER A 69 -2.53 -7.34 -6.47
N LEU A 70 -2.19 -6.37 -5.62
CA LEU A 70 -2.79 -5.04 -5.60
C LEU A 70 -1.71 -3.99 -5.37
N SER A 71 -1.78 -2.91 -6.15
CA SER A 71 -1.05 -1.68 -5.89
C SER A 71 -2.02 -0.62 -5.37
N SER A 72 -1.76 -0.11 -4.18
CA SER A 72 -2.44 1.05 -3.62
C SER A 72 -1.50 2.24 -3.68
N THR A 73 -1.95 3.32 -4.30
CA THR A 73 -1.15 4.50 -4.59
C THR A 73 -1.76 5.70 -3.88
N LEU A 74 -0.97 6.38 -3.04
CA LEU A 74 -1.34 7.64 -2.40
C LEU A 74 -0.62 8.79 -3.12
N SER A 75 -1.39 9.65 -3.78
CA SER A 75 -0.87 10.79 -4.54
C SER A 75 -1.02 12.09 -3.76
N LEU A 76 0.07 12.83 -3.64
CA LEU A 76 0.21 14.09 -2.91
C LEU A 76 1.04 15.07 -3.75
N THR A 77 0.99 16.34 -3.40
CA THR A 77 2.02 17.30 -3.80
C THR A 77 3.29 17.11 -2.97
N SER A 78 4.45 17.55 -3.48
CA SER A 78 5.69 17.54 -2.70
C SER A 78 5.57 18.35 -1.40
N SER A 79 4.77 19.43 -1.40
CA SER A 79 4.56 20.25 -0.20
C SER A 79 3.78 19.47 0.86
N GLU A 80 2.65 18.85 0.50
CA GLU A 80 1.90 17.98 1.41
C GLU A 80 2.76 16.83 1.91
N TYR A 81 3.56 16.21 1.04
CA TYR A 81 4.46 15.14 1.44
C TYR A 81 5.47 15.57 2.52
N ASN A 82 6.05 16.76 2.33
CA ASN A 82 7.07 17.29 3.24
C ASN A 82 6.49 17.84 4.56
N ASN A 83 5.19 18.13 4.60
CA ASN A 83 4.50 18.60 5.81
C ASN A 83 4.25 17.49 6.83
N HIS A 84 4.35 16.23 6.41
CA HIS A 84 4.15 15.06 7.29
C HIS A 84 5.45 14.28 7.48
N LYS A 85 5.46 13.41 8.49
CA LYS A 85 6.66 12.65 8.88
C LYS A 85 6.58 11.19 8.47
N SER A 86 5.37 10.65 8.40
CA SER A 86 5.14 9.21 8.23
C SER A 86 3.92 8.89 7.38
N TYR A 87 4.08 7.85 6.57
CA TYR A 87 3.05 7.30 5.70
C TYR A 87 2.93 5.81 5.95
N THR A 88 1.75 5.36 6.36
CA THR A 88 1.49 3.96 6.71
C THR A 88 0.41 3.37 5.83
N CYS A 89 0.71 2.23 5.23
CA CYS A 89 -0.26 1.36 4.59
C CYS A 89 -0.69 0.26 5.57
N GLU A 90 -1.98 0.15 5.82
CA GLU A 90 -2.61 -0.85 6.69
C GLU A 90 -3.46 -1.80 5.83
N VAL A 91 -3.06 -3.07 5.78
CA VAL A 91 -3.67 -4.11 4.94
C VAL A 91 -4.40 -5.12 5.80
N SER A 92 -5.69 -5.31 5.54
CA SER A 92 -6.54 -6.31 6.17
C SER A 92 -7.00 -7.34 5.15
N HIS A 93 -6.87 -8.62 5.50
CA HIS A 93 -7.22 -9.75 4.64
C HIS A 93 -7.71 -10.92 5.50
N SER A 94 -8.59 -11.77 4.97
CA SER A 94 -9.18 -12.90 5.71
C SER A 94 -8.15 -13.91 6.25
N SER A 95 -6.96 -13.96 5.68
CA SER A 95 -5.84 -14.80 6.16
C SER A 95 -5.12 -14.25 7.39
N LEU A 96 -5.39 -13.00 7.76
CA LEU A 96 -4.67 -12.28 8.80
C LEU A 96 -5.53 -12.19 10.06
N SER A 97 -4.97 -12.59 11.20
CA SER A 97 -5.58 -12.35 12.52
C SER A 97 -5.50 -10.88 12.95
N SER A 98 -4.54 -10.13 12.41
CA SER A 98 -4.37 -8.69 12.63
C SER A 98 -3.85 -8.01 11.36
N PRO A 99 -4.21 -6.75 11.09
CA PRO A 99 -3.73 -6.03 9.91
C PRO A 99 -2.20 -5.96 9.81
N ILE A 100 -1.66 -6.07 8.59
CA ILE A 100 -0.25 -5.78 8.32
C ILE A 100 -0.10 -4.28 8.12
N THR A 101 0.80 -3.66 8.88
CA THR A 101 1.15 -2.24 8.72
C THR A 101 2.57 -2.09 8.20
N LYS A 102 2.73 -1.30 7.13
CA LYS A 102 4.05 -0.90 6.62
C LYS A 102 4.15 0.61 6.59
N THR A 103 5.23 1.14 7.13
CA THR A 103 5.43 2.59 7.30
C THR A 103 6.70 3.02 6.62
N VAL A 104 6.63 4.13 5.90
CA VAL A 104 7.78 4.92 5.45
C VAL A 104 7.85 6.17 6.31
N LYS A 105 9.05 6.48 6.79
CA LYS A 105 9.34 7.78 7.42
C LYS A 105 10.22 8.60 6.49
N ARG A 106 9.96 9.90 6.39
CA ARG A 106 10.69 10.79 5.48
C ARG A 106 12.18 10.94 5.81
N ASN A 107 12.57 10.72 7.07
CA ASN A 107 13.92 11.00 7.59
C ASN A 107 14.73 9.75 7.96
N GLU A 108 14.28 8.55 7.58
CA GLU A 108 15.03 7.31 7.80
C GLU A 108 15.51 6.78 6.45
N CYS A 109 16.75 7.11 6.10
CA CYS A 109 17.59 6.41 5.13
C CYS A 109 18.74 5.74 5.88
#